data_AF-A0A0G0P2X0-F1
#
_entry.id   AF-A0A0G0P2X0-F1
#
_cell.length_a   1.000
_cell.length_b   1.000
_cell.length_c   1.000
_cell.angle_alpha   90.00
_cell.angle_beta   90.00
_cell.angle_gamma   90.00
#
_symmetry.space_group_name_H-M   'P 1'
#
loop_
_entity.id
_entity.type
_entity.pdbx_description
1 polymer ?
#
loop_
_entity_poly.entity_id
_entity_poly.type
_entity_poly.pdbx_seq_one_letter_code
_entity_poly.pdbx_strand_id
1 'polypeptide(L)'
;MKWSILATIIAFSFFLIGYFGMKEIDYKFLNGKILSISDEHLLDTATPTSILTLAPSPTTTPSPIPTPTTIPTPTITPTPVPTHIPQPQVSPEDIHGFMERFAGQYGIDVNVLRHIAVCESGFNPLAINALYAGLFQFNTSTWKNNRLLMGEDPNPDLRLNAEEATQTAAYLMSLGKFYLWPNCHP
;
A
#
# COMPACT_ATOMS: atom_id res chain seq x y z
N MET A 1 9.88 38.05 -45.99
CA MET A 1 9.80 36.61 -46.30
C MET A 1 10.95 35.76 -45.73
N LYS A 2 12.18 36.27 -45.59
CA LYS A 2 13.33 35.47 -45.08
C LYS A 2 13.37 35.20 -43.56
N TRP A 3 12.65 35.96 -42.74
CA TRP A 3 12.67 35.82 -41.28
C TRP A 3 11.70 34.77 -40.72
N SER A 4 10.64 34.41 -41.46
CA SER A 4 9.65 33.41 -41.00
C SER A 4 10.13 31.96 -41.14
N ILE A 5 11.13 31.69 -41.99
CA ILE A 5 11.66 30.34 -42.23
C ILE A 5 12.65 29.93 -41.12
N LEU A 6 13.33 30.90 -40.50
CA LEU A 6 14.30 30.61 -39.44
C LEU A 6 13.60 30.24 -38.11
N ALA A 7 12.45 30.87 -37.82
CA ALA A 7 11.69 30.61 -36.60
C ALA A 7 11.03 29.21 -36.59
N THR A 8 10.60 28.71 -37.75
CA THR A 8 9.98 27.38 -37.87
C THR A 8 10.99 26.24 -37.75
N ILE A 9 12.21 26.42 -38.26
CA ILE A 9 13.28 25.42 -38.15
C ILE A 9 13.70 25.25 -36.68
N ILE A 10 13.85 26.35 -35.92
CA ILE A 10 14.24 26.32 -34.50
C ILE A 10 13.18 25.59 -33.66
N ALA A 11 11.89 25.86 -33.89
CA ALA A 11 10.80 25.21 -33.17
C ALA A 11 10.73 23.68 -33.44
N PHE A 12 11.02 23.25 -34.68
CA PHE A 12 11.03 21.82 -35.02
C PHE A 12 12.22 21.08 -34.39
N SER A 13 13.39 21.72 -34.28
CA SER A 13 14.56 21.12 -33.62
C SER A 13 14.35 20.89 -32.12
N PHE A 14 13.66 21.79 -31.40
CA PHE A 14 13.31 21.56 -30.00
C PHE A 14 12.29 20.44 -29.82
N PHE A 15 11.35 20.27 -30.75
CA PHE A 15 10.35 19.20 -30.71
C PHE A 15 10.97 17.82 -30.93
N LEU A 16 11.94 17.69 -31.83
CA LEU A 16 12.62 16.41 -32.09
C LEU A 16 13.57 15.97 -30.97
N ILE A 17 14.28 16.91 -30.34
CA ILE A 17 15.18 16.60 -29.21
C ILE A 17 14.37 16.15 -27.97
N GLY A 18 13.22 16.78 -27.70
CA GLY A 18 12.33 16.37 -26.60
C GLY A 18 11.66 15.00 -26.83
N TYR A 19 11.30 14.68 -28.08
CA TYR A 19 10.63 13.42 -28.41
C TYR A 19 11.58 12.20 -28.35
N PHE A 20 12.86 12.37 -28.67
CA PHE A 20 13.85 11.29 -28.56
C PHE A 20 14.35 11.05 -27.13
N GLY A 21 14.38 12.08 -26.27
CA GLY A 21 14.90 11.97 -24.89
C GLY A 21 14.06 11.12 -23.92
N MET A 22 12.77 10.90 -24.19
CA MET A 22 11.92 10.08 -23.29
C MET A 22 11.98 8.57 -23.53
N LYS A 23 12.41 8.09 -24.70
CA LYS A 23 12.42 6.64 -24.99
C LYS A 23 13.62 5.87 -24.42
N GLU A 24 14.67 6.53 -23.95
CA GLU A 24 15.87 5.86 -23.42
C GLU A 24 15.83 5.55 -21.91
N ILE A 25 14.89 6.12 -21.15
CA ILE A 25 14.84 5.93 -19.69
C ILE A 25 14.12 4.63 -19.31
N ASP A 26 13.16 4.16 -20.11
CA ASP A 26 12.42 2.91 -19.84
C ASP A 26 13.26 1.64 -20.05
N TYR A 27 14.29 1.66 -20.89
CA TYR A 27 15.05 0.45 -21.22
C TYR A 27 16.02 0.01 -20.12
N LYS A 28 16.41 0.91 -19.21
CA LYS A 28 17.38 0.60 -18.13
C LYS A 28 16.76 0.07 -16.84
N PHE A 29 15.44 0.15 -16.67
CA PHE A 29 14.77 -0.35 -15.46
C PHE A 29 14.32 -1.82 -15.57
N LEU A 30 14.22 -2.38 -16.77
CA LEU A 30 13.71 -3.74 -16.99
C LEU A 30 14.76 -4.88 -16.85
N ASN A 31 16.04 -4.58 -16.63
CA ASN A 31 17.12 -5.59 -16.61
C ASN A 31 18.00 -5.58 -15.33
N GLY A 32 17.54 -4.99 -14.24
CA GLY A 32 18.33 -4.76 -13.02
C GLY A 32 18.20 -5.80 -11.89
N LYS A 33 18.62 -7.04 -12.15
CA LYS A 33 19.33 -7.93 -11.20
C LYS A 33 18.85 -8.01 -9.73
N ILE A 34 18.00 -9.00 -9.44
CA ILE A 34 17.78 -9.52 -8.08
C ILE A 34 19.03 -10.30 -7.66
N LEU A 35 19.80 -9.77 -6.71
CA LEU A 35 20.88 -10.51 -6.05
C LEU A 35 20.27 -11.46 -5.02
N SER A 36 20.03 -12.68 -5.49
CA SER A 36 20.00 -13.90 -4.71
C SER A 36 21.24 -13.95 -3.81
N ILE A 37 21.05 -13.93 -2.49
CA ILE A 37 22.08 -14.31 -1.54
C ILE A 37 21.95 -15.81 -1.32
N SER A 38 22.95 -16.50 -1.84
CA SER A 38 23.21 -17.93 -1.69
C SER A 38 23.71 -18.25 -0.28
N ASP A 39 23.11 -19.29 0.28
CA ASP A 39 23.71 -20.18 1.27
C ASP A 39 25.13 -20.61 0.86
N GLU A 40 26.06 -20.58 1.82
CA GLU A 40 27.07 -21.63 2.08
C GLU A 40 27.86 -21.23 3.34
N HIS A 41 27.79 -22.04 4.41
CA HIS A 41 28.74 -23.11 4.73
C HIS A 41 29.95 -22.62 5.53
N LEU A 42 30.07 -23.04 6.80
CA LEU A 42 31.36 -23.35 7.43
C LEU A 42 31.23 -24.37 8.59
N LEU A 43 31.72 -25.57 8.31
CA LEU A 43 32.58 -26.45 9.12
C LEU A 43 32.31 -26.67 10.62
N ASP A 44 31.82 -27.87 10.90
CA ASP A 44 32.45 -28.94 11.69
C ASP A 44 33.57 -28.57 12.69
N THR A 45 33.34 -28.88 13.97
CA THR A 45 34.39 -29.13 14.97
C THR A 45 33.91 -30.23 15.91
N ALA A 46 34.34 -31.46 15.62
CA ALA A 46 34.21 -32.61 16.50
C ALA A 46 35.02 -32.40 17.79
N THR A 47 34.41 -32.71 18.94
CA THR A 47 35.05 -32.71 20.27
C THR A 47 34.69 -34.02 20.98
N PRO A 48 35.65 -34.68 21.67
CA PRO A 48 35.65 -36.14 21.88
C PRO A 48 34.60 -36.66 22.87
N THR A 49 34.12 -37.87 22.57
CA THR A 49 33.22 -38.69 23.37
C THR A 49 33.87 -39.12 24.69
N SER A 50 33.37 -38.59 25.81
CA SER A 50 33.64 -39.10 27.15
C SER A 50 32.64 -40.23 27.47
N ILE A 51 33.14 -41.43 27.73
CA ILE A 51 32.37 -42.58 28.19
C ILE A 51 32.06 -42.37 29.67
N LEU A 52 30.79 -42.13 30.00
CA LEU A 52 30.30 -42.12 31.38
C LEU A 52 29.60 -43.44 31.70
N THR A 53 30.16 -44.14 32.69
CA THR A 53 29.62 -45.32 33.36
C THR A 53 28.26 -45.01 33.99
N LEU A 54 27.23 -45.80 33.64
CA LEU A 54 25.89 -45.68 34.22
C LEU A 54 25.86 -46.29 35.64
N ALA A 55 25.67 -45.42 36.65
CA ALA A 55 25.28 -45.84 37.99
C ALA A 55 23.77 -46.13 38.04
N PRO A 56 23.29 -47.06 38.89
CA PRO A 56 21.87 -47.42 38.96
C PRO A 56 21.02 -46.23 39.44
N SER A 57 19.98 -45.93 38.65
CA SER A 57 19.01 -44.85 38.89
C SER A 57 18.21 -45.11 40.18
N PRO A 58 18.10 -44.14 41.11
CA PRO A 58 17.15 -44.23 42.21
C PRO A 58 15.72 -44.10 41.67
N THR A 59 14.84 -44.97 42.16
CA THR A 59 13.41 -44.97 41.87
C THR A 59 12.77 -43.68 42.39
N THR A 60 12.31 -42.80 41.49
CA THR A 60 11.60 -41.58 41.87
C THR A 60 10.17 -41.89 42.27
N THR A 61 9.83 -41.60 43.51
CA THR A 61 8.47 -41.55 44.06
C THR A 61 7.58 -40.66 43.17
N PRO A 62 6.32 -41.05 42.85
CA PRO A 62 5.43 -40.20 42.08
C PRO A 62 5.14 -38.90 42.84
N SER A 63 5.51 -37.78 42.24
CA SER A 63 5.19 -36.43 42.70
C SER A 63 3.67 -36.19 42.56
N PRO A 64 3.02 -35.48 43.51
CA PRO A 64 1.61 -35.15 43.38
C PRO A 64 1.33 -34.38 42.08
N ILE A 65 0.27 -34.80 41.39
CA ILE A 65 -0.20 -34.18 40.14
C ILE A 65 -0.59 -32.72 40.46
N PRO A 66 -0.07 -31.71 39.73
CA PRO A 66 -0.51 -30.33 39.93
C PRO A 66 -1.98 -30.20 39.51
N THR A 67 -2.80 -29.66 40.40
CA THR A 67 -4.19 -29.29 40.14
C THR A 67 -4.26 -28.32 38.96
N PRO A 68 -5.17 -28.49 37.99
CA PRO A 68 -5.27 -27.59 36.85
C PRO A 68 -5.59 -26.16 37.33
N THR A 69 -4.64 -25.26 37.13
CA THR A 69 -4.83 -23.83 37.37
C THR A 69 -5.80 -23.31 36.31
N THR A 70 -6.93 -22.76 36.73
CA THR A 70 -7.87 -22.06 35.84
C THR A 70 -7.15 -20.88 35.20
N ILE A 71 -6.82 -20.99 33.91
CA ILE A 71 -6.36 -19.86 33.12
C ILE A 71 -7.51 -18.84 33.08
N PRO A 72 -7.27 -17.57 33.48
CA PRO A 72 -8.27 -16.54 33.29
C PRO A 72 -8.53 -16.37 31.79
N THR A 73 -9.79 -16.53 31.39
CA THR A 73 -10.25 -16.22 30.04
C THR A 73 -9.82 -14.79 29.71
N PRO A 74 -9.15 -14.53 28.56
CA PRO A 74 -8.74 -13.19 28.19
C PRO A 74 -9.98 -12.31 28.08
N THR A 75 -10.06 -11.28 28.92
CA THR A 75 -11.09 -10.26 28.84
C THR A 75 -10.90 -9.50 27.53
N ILE A 76 -11.88 -9.58 26.63
CA ILE A 76 -11.87 -8.80 25.38
C ILE A 76 -11.84 -7.33 25.78
N THR A 77 -10.69 -6.68 25.62
CA THR A 77 -10.57 -5.23 25.78
C THR A 77 -11.42 -4.58 24.70
N PRO A 78 -12.36 -3.67 25.04
CA PRO A 78 -13.14 -2.98 24.02
C PRO A 78 -12.18 -2.25 23.08
N THR A 79 -12.27 -2.55 21.78
CA THR A 79 -11.52 -1.82 20.76
C THR A 79 -11.91 -0.35 20.87
N PRO A 80 -10.94 0.58 20.98
CA PRO A 80 -11.26 2.00 21.10
C PRO A 80 -12.10 2.41 19.89
N VAL A 81 -13.23 3.07 20.16
CA VAL A 81 -14.04 3.70 19.10
C VAL A 81 -13.16 4.78 18.47
N PRO A 82 -12.87 4.72 17.17
CA PRO A 82 -12.05 5.73 16.51
C PRO A 82 -12.69 7.10 16.72
N THR A 83 -11.92 8.01 17.31
CA THR A 83 -12.34 9.40 17.45
C THR A 83 -12.33 10.03 16.08
N HIS A 84 -13.52 10.29 15.52
CA HIS A 84 -13.64 10.96 14.22
C HIS A 84 -13.04 12.37 14.31
N ILE A 85 -11.92 12.59 13.64
CA ILE A 85 -11.45 13.94 13.33
C ILE A 85 -12.54 14.60 12.47
N PRO A 86 -13.00 15.82 12.80
CA PRO A 86 -13.96 16.54 11.97
C PRO A 86 -13.44 16.66 10.54
N GLN A 87 -14.07 15.95 9.61
CA GLN A 87 -13.75 16.06 8.19
C GLN A 87 -14.51 17.26 7.59
N PRO A 88 -13.91 18.00 6.64
CA PRO A 88 -14.62 19.01 5.88
C PRO A 88 -15.89 18.43 5.28
N GLN A 89 -17.02 19.12 5.41
CA GLN A 89 -18.23 18.78 4.67
C GLN A 89 -17.99 19.18 3.21
N VAL A 90 -17.94 18.18 2.32
CA VAL A 90 -17.71 18.37 0.89
C VAL A 90 -18.97 18.01 0.11
N SER A 91 -19.30 18.80 -0.91
CA SER A 91 -20.42 18.48 -1.80
C SER A 91 -20.03 17.39 -2.81
N PRO A 92 -21.00 16.67 -3.40
CA PRO A 92 -20.71 15.76 -4.52
C PRO A 92 -19.95 16.45 -5.66
N GLU A 93 -20.29 17.70 -5.96
CA GLU A 93 -19.63 18.51 -7.00
C GLU A 93 -18.14 18.74 -6.69
N ASP A 94 -17.79 19.01 -5.42
CA ASP A 94 -16.40 19.13 -4.99
C ASP A 94 -15.64 17.81 -5.20
N ILE A 95 -16.28 16.67 -4.87
CA ILE A 95 -15.71 15.33 -5.05
C ILE A 95 -15.44 15.08 -6.54
N HIS A 96 -16.38 15.42 -7.43
CA HIS A 96 -16.15 15.35 -8.87
C HIS A 96 -14.98 16.23 -9.32
N GLY A 97 -14.84 17.42 -8.74
CA GLY A 97 -13.70 18.31 -8.98
C GLY A 97 -12.36 17.69 -8.56
N PHE A 98 -12.29 17.04 -7.40
CA PHE A 98 -11.11 16.30 -6.96
C PHE A 98 -10.76 15.16 -7.92
N MET A 99 -11.77 14.42 -8.39
CA MET A 99 -11.57 13.32 -9.35
C MET A 99 -11.01 13.82 -10.67
N GLU A 100 -11.57 14.88 -11.25
CA GLU A 100 -11.05 15.48 -12.48
C GLU A 100 -9.60 15.95 -12.32
N ARG A 101 -9.31 16.66 -11.21
CA ARG A 101 -7.96 17.16 -10.93
C ARG A 101 -6.95 16.03 -10.82
N PHE A 102 -7.22 15.01 -10.01
CA PHE A 102 -6.26 13.92 -9.79
C PHE A 102 -6.21 12.93 -10.95
N ALA A 103 -7.30 12.72 -11.67
CA ALA A 103 -7.27 11.96 -12.93
C ALA A 103 -6.33 12.61 -13.94
N GLY A 104 -6.44 13.93 -14.13
CA GLY A 104 -5.52 14.69 -14.98
C GLY A 104 -4.08 14.67 -14.47
N GLN A 105 -3.86 14.80 -13.15
CA GLN A 105 -2.53 14.78 -12.55
C GLN A 105 -1.80 13.44 -12.74
N TYR A 106 -2.50 12.31 -12.61
CA TYR A 106 -1.91 10.98 -12.68
C TYR A 106 -2.13 10.27 -14.01
N GLY A 107 -2.80 10.91 -14.98
CA GLY A 107 -2.99 10.38 -16.33
C GLY A 107 -3.93 9.17 -16.39
N ILE A 108 -4.97 9.13 -15.56
CA ILE A 108 -5.97 8.05 -15.54
C ILE A 108 -7.34 8.51 -16.05
N ASP A 109 -8.18 7.58 -16.48
CA ASP A 109 -9.56 7.90 -16.86
C ASP A 109 -10.39 8.22 -15.61
N VAL A 110 -10.94 9.43 -15.57
CA VAL A 110 -11.79 9.92 -14.46
C VAL A 110 -13.05 9.06 -14.25
N ASN A 111 -13.57 8.42 -15.29
CA ASN A 111 -14.74 7.55 -15.19
C ASN A 111 -14.42 6.26 -14.45
N VAL A 112 -13.17 5.79 -14.46
CA VAL A 112 -12.74 4.65 -13.65
C VAL A 112 -12.75 5.01 -12.16
N LEU A 113 -12.27 6.21 -11.78
CA LEU A 113 -12.40 6.71 -10.41
C LEU A 113 -13.87 6.77 -9.96
N ARG A 114 -14.74 7.34 -10.81
CA ARG A 114 -16.17 7.46 -10.51
C ARG A 114 -16.82 6.10 -10.34
N HIS A 115 -16.54 5.17 -11.24
CA HIS A 115 -17.06 3.80 -11.19
C HIS A 115 -16.68 3.12 -9.87
N ILE A 116 -15.41 3.16 -9.50
CA ILE A 116 -14.92 2.53 -8.26
C ILE A 116 -15.51 3.23 -7.03
N ALA A 117 -15.58 4.56 -6.99
CA ALA A 117 -16.16 5.28 -5.86
C ALA A 117 -17.64 4.92 -5.62
N VAL A 118 -18.43 4.80 -6.69
CA VAL A 118 -19.83 4.36 -6.60
C VAL A 118 -19.92 2.90 -6.17
N CYS A 119 -19.09 2.03 -6.74
CA CYS A 119 -19.09 0.60 -6.43
C CYS A 119 -18.70 0.31 -4.96
N GLU A 120 -17.68 0.99 -4.44
CA GLU A 120 -17.14 0.74 -3.11
C GLU A 120 -17.98 1.34 -1.98
N SER A 121 -18.53 2.54 -2.18
CA SER A 121 -19.19 3.29 -1.10
C SER A 121 -20.56 3.87 -1.46
N GLY A 122 -21.02 3.73 -2.70
CA GLY A 122 -22.16 4.49 -3.22
C GLY A 122 -21.84 5.99 -3.32
N PHE A 123 -20.57 6.35 -3.55
CA PHE A 123 -20.09 7.74 -3.59
C PHE A 123 -20.16 8.48 -2.23
N ASN A 124 -20.03 7.74 -1.13
CA ASN A 124 -20.07 8.30 0.22
C ASN A 124 -18.65 8.37 0.83
N PRO A 125 -18.07 9.57 1.01
CA PRO A 125 -16.73 9.71 1.58
C PRO A 125 -16.65 9.32 3.05
N LEU A 126 -17.78 9.22 3.75
CA LEU A 126 -17.85 8.82 5.15
C LEU A 126 -18.25 7.35 5.34
N ALA A 127 -18.30 6.56 4.26
CA ALA A 127 -18.65 5.15 4.35
C ALA A 127 -17.61 4.35 5.16
N ILE A 128 -18.08 3.52 6.09
CA ILE A 128 -17.24 2.65 6.90
C ILE A 128 -17.80 1.23 6.83
N ASN A 129 -16.94 0.28 6.47
CA ASN A 129 -17.24 -1.14 6.48
C ASN A 129 -16.10 -1.90 7.19
N ALA A 130 -16.31 -2.19 8.48
CA ALA A 130 -15.32 -2.81 9.34
C ALA A 130 -13.96 -2.07 9.30
N LEU A 131 -12.93 -2.67 8.70
CA LEU A 131 -11.58 -2.10 8.60
C LEU A 131 -11.41 -1.16 7.40
N TYR A 132 -12.39 -1.08 6.51
CA TYR A 132 -12.40 -0.27 5.31
C TYR A 132 -13.16 1.04 5.53
N ALA A 133 -12.65 2.12 4.96
CA ALA A 133 -13.22 3.45 5.15
C ALA A 133 -13.04 4.31 3.90
N GLY A 134 -13.96 5.25 3.73
CA GLY A 134 -13.87 6.29 2.72
C GLY A 134 -14.56 5.99 1.41
N LEU A 135 -14.42 6.94 0.49
CA LEU A 135 -14.99 6.90 -0.85
C LEU A 135 -14.56 5.65 -1.65
N PHE A 136 -13.33 5.17 -1.42
CA PHE A 136 -12.71 4.03 -2.10
C PHE A 136 -12.48 2.83 -1.17
N GLN A 137 -13.10 2.83 0.03
CA GLN A 137 -13.00 1.74 1.00
C GLN A 137 -11.56 1.22 1.17
N PHE A 138 -10.61 2.08 1.55
CA PHE A 138 -9.24 1.63 1.82
C PHE A 138 -9.16 0.94 3.18
N ASN A 139 -8.42 -0.16 3.31
CA ASN A 139 -8.03 -0.66 4.62
C ASN A 139 -6.84 0.16 5.20
N THR A 140 -6.70 0.15 6.52
CA THR A 140 -5.69 0.92 7.26
C THR A 140 -4.24 0.66 6.81
N SER A 141 -3.88 -0.60 6.55
CA SER A 141 -2.49 -0.96 6.18
C SER A 141 -2.16 -0.53 4.76
N THR A 142 -3.08 -0.77 3.83
CA THR A 142 -2.97 -0.35 2.43
C THR A 142 -2.88 1.17 2.35
N TRP A 143 -3.69 1.90 3.11
CA TRP A 143 -3.60 3.36 3.19
C TRP A 143 -2.21 3.82 3.61
N LYS A 144 -1.76 3.40 4.80
CA LYS A 144 -0.47 3.81 5.37
C LYS A 144 0.69 3.53 4.42
N ASN A 145 0.78 2.32 3.90
CA ASN A 145 1.89 1.91 3.06
C ASN A 145 1.95 2.73 1.76
N ASN A 146 0.80 3.00 1.14
CA ASN A 146 0.77 3.73 -0.11
C ASN A 146 0.96 5.25 0.08
N ARG A 147 0.40 5.84 1.14
CA ARG A 147 0.63 7.26 1.48
C ARG A 147 2.09 7.55 1.78
N LEU A 148 2.79 6.64 2.47
CA LEU A 148 4.24 6.74 2.66
C LEU A 148 5.01 6.73 1.33
N LEU A 149 4.60 5.90 0.36
CA LEU A 149 5.20 5.88 -0.98
C LEU A 149 4.93 7.17 -1.77
N MET A 150 3.78 7.80 -1.54
CA MET A 150 3.43 9.10 -2.13
C MET A 150 4.19 10.27 -1.50
N GLY A 151 4.79 10.07 -0.32
CA GLY A 151 5.37 11.17 0.47
C GLY A 151 4.31 12.02 1.18
N GLU A 152 3.12 11.46 1.41
CA GLU A 152 1.96 12.16 1.98
C GLU A 152 1.64 11.66 3.41
N ASP A 153 0.76 12.36 4.14
CA ASP A 153 0.40 12.00 5.52
C ASP A 153 -0.24 10.58 5.57
N PRO A 154 0.37 9.61 6.28
CA PRO A 154 -0.12 8.24 6.36
C PRO A 154 -1.24 8.04 7.41
N ASN A 155 -1.74 9.09 8.06
CA ASN A 155 -2.82 8.99 9.03
C ASN A 155 -4.06 8.29 8.42
N PRO A 156 -4.49 7.13 8.95
CA PRO A 156 -5.60 6.37 8.37
C PRO A 156 -6.97 7.04 8.49
N ASP A 157 -7.12 8.06 9.33
CA ASP A 157 -8.39 8.80 9.45
C ASP A 157 -8.65 9.68 8.22
N LEU A 158 -7.60 10.00 7.45
CA LEU A 158 -7.70 10.71 6.18
C LEU A 158 -8.37 9.89 5.07
N ARG A 159 -8.61 8.59 5.27
CA ARG A 159 -9.47 7.80 4.37
C ARG A 159 -10.88 8.38 4.24
N LEU A 160 -11.37 9.00 5.32
CA LEU A 160 -12.68 9.66 5.35
C LEU A 160 -12.65 11.08 4.74
N ASN A 161 -11.46 11.58 4.38
CA ASN A 161 -11.32 12.81 3.63
C ASN A 161 -11.46 12.50 2.12
N ALA A 162 -12.44 13.08 1.46
CA ALA A 162 -12.71 12.78 0.05
C ALA A 162 -11.56 13.18 -0.88
N GLU A 163 -10.89 14.29 -0.61
CA GLU A 163 -9.77 14.80 -1.41
C GLU A 163 -8.57 13.84 -1.32
N GLU A 164 -8.14 13.53 -0.09
CA GLU A 164 -7.03 12.62 0.18
C GLU A 164 -7.30 11.21 -0.36
N ALA A 165 -8.53 10.72 -0.17
CA ALA A 165 -8.93 9.41 -0.68
C ALA A 165 -8.90 9.36 -2.21
N THR A 166 -9.33 10.44 -2.88
CA THR A 166 -9.31 10.55 -4.34
C THR A 166 -7.90 10.64 -4.89
N GLN A 167 -7.03 11.45 -4.27
CA GLN A 167 -5.61 11.53 -4.64
C GLN A 167 -4.95 10.15 -4.57
N THR A 168 -5.16 9.46 -3.45
CA THR A 168 -4.56 8.15 -3.18
C THR A 168 -5.06 7.11 -4.17
N ALA A 169 -6.37 7.08 -4.45
CA ALA A 169 -6.93 6.18 -5.44
C ALA A 169 -6.36 6.43 -6.84
N ALA A 170 -6.28 7.70 -7.25
CA ALA A 170 -5.76 8.06 -8.55
C ALA A 170 -4.28 7.68 -8.74
N TYR A 171 -3.45 7.94 -7.72
CA TYR A 171 -2.07 7.51 -7.69
C TYR A 171 -1.93 5.99 -7.80
N LEU A 172 -2.75 5.22 -7.08
CA LEU A 172 -2.64 3.76 -7.11
C LEU A 172 -3.08 3.17 -8.45
N MET A 173 -4.09 3.75 -9.07
CA MET A 173 -4.54 3.38 -10.41
C MET A 173 -3.48 3.68 -11.48
N SER A 174 -2.74 4.78 -11.37
CA SER A 174 -1.65 5.08 -12.31
C SER A 174 -0.48 4.11 -12.22
N LEU A 175 -0.30 3.46 -11.06
CA LEU A 175 0.62 2.34 -10.88
C LEU A 175 0.04 0.98 -11.32
N GLY A 176 -1.17 0.95 -11.89
CA GLY A 176 -1.85 -0.28 -12.30
C GLY A 176 -2.42 -1.13 -11.15
N LYS A 177 -2.55 -0.58 -9.94
CA LYS A 177 -3.01 -1.32 -8.74
C LYS A 177 -4.54 -1.46 -8.64
N PHE A 178 -5.20 -1.75 -9.76
CA PHE A 178 -6.66 -1.95 -9.80
C PHE A 178 -7.13 -3.15 -8.98
N TYR A 179 -6.26 -4.13 -8.74
CA TYR A 179 -6.54 -5.32 -7.92
C TYR A 179 -6.94 -5.00 -6.47
N LEU A 180 -6.76 -3.75 -6.02
CA LEU A 180 -7.25 -3.29 -4.73
C LEU A 180 -8.78 -3.23 -4.65
N TRP A 181 -9.46 -3.17 -5.80
CA TRP A 181 -10.92 -3.14 -5.93
C TRP A 181 -11.41 -4.30 -6.81
N PRO A 182 -11.25 -5.56 -6.36
CA PRO A 182 -11.47 -6.74 -7.20
C PRO A 182 -12.92 -6.93 -7.64
N ASN A 183 -13.88 -6.27 -7.00
CA ASN A 183 -15.30 -6.35 -7.36
C ASN A 183 -15.76 -5.16 -8.23
N CYS A 184 -14.89 -4.17 -8.47
CA CYS A 184 -15.22 -2.91 -9.14
C CYS A 184 -14.39 -2.73 -10.41
N HIS A 185 -14.32 -3.79 -11.22
CA HIS A 185 -13.67 -3.71 -12.53
C HIS A 185 -14.54 -2.85 -13.47
N PRO A 186 -13.94 -1.87 -14.16
CA PRO A 186 -14.64 -1.03 -15.13
C PRO A 186 -15.09 -1.82 -16.38
#